data_AF-A0A0N0AQ48-F1
#
_entry.id   AF-A0A0N0AQ48-F1
#
_cell.length_a   1.000
_cell.length_b   1.000
_cell.length_c   1.000
_cell.angle_alpha   90.00
_cell.angle_beta   90.00
_cell.angle_gamma   90.00
#
_symmetry.space_group_name_H-M   'P 1'
#
loop_
_entity.id
_entity.type
_entity.pdbx_description
1 polymer ?
#
loop_
_entity_poly.entity_id
_entity_poly.type
_entity_poly.pdbx_seq_one_letter_code
_entity_poly.pdbx_strand_id
1 'polypeptide(L)'
;MTGRQIDDVLHDVFVRGARCRLLDTGTDGLPGDPAAPQWLLAELGDGRVTGACPRERWRRSDEEPTADLSAPALDPGTDRWRVLEVLVFGPHAQIRLGEGAENGWISADAPDAPDAPDHPLRPRDRSLLLLGWNGPDHSRTLPGAVPVSVTAEPSGAQAVLPVRWHDFSGRARPERGGRSALESTGTWLTVREYWAADSETGAVGVAFHRLTGLRTGTKPTGPEFDAGTGDLIQEADR
;
A
#
# COMPACT_ATOMS: atom_id res chain seq x y z
N MET A 1 7.40 -10.05 -16.38
CA MET A 1 8.27 -10.94 -15.58
C MET A 1 8.29 -12.31 -16.20
N THR A 2 9.31 -13.12 -15.95
CA THR A 2 9.37 -14.53 -16.40
C THR A 2 8.67 -15.46 -15.40
N GLY A 3 8.23 -16.64 -15.83
CA GLY A 3 7.62 -17.63 -14.93
C GLY A 3 8.50 -17.98 -13.73
N ARG A 4 9.82 -18.13 -13.95
CA ARG A 4 10.78 -18.35 -12.85
C ARG A 4 10.81 -17.20 -11.85
N GLN A 5 10.72 -15.94 -12.28
CA GLN A 5 10.67 -14.79 -11.37
C GLN A 5 9.38 -14.82 -10.54
N ILE A 6 8.26 -15.22 -11.12
CA ILE A 6 6.99 -15.41 -10.39
C ILE A 6 7.17 -16.49 -9.32
N ASP A 7 7.76 -17.64 -9.69
CA ASP A 7 8.03 -18.75 -8.77
C ASP A 7 8.93 -18.32 -7.60
N ASP A 8 10.01 -17.60 -7.90
CA ASP A 8 10.94 -17.08 -6.90
C ASP A 8 10.25 -16.12 -5.92
N VAL A 9 9.37 -15.24 -6.41
CA VAL A 9 8.61 -14.29 -5.56
C VAL A 9 7.66 -15.04 -4.62
N LEU A 10 6.85 -15.95 -5.17
CA LEU A 10 5.89 -16.72 -4.37
C LEU A 10 6.62 -17.62 -3.35
N HIS A 11 7.73 -18.23 -3.75
CA HIS A 11 8.53 -19.06 -2.88
C HIS A 11 9.22 -18.26 -1.77
N ASP A 12 9.76 -17.08 -2.06
CA ASP A 12 10.38 -16.23 -1.03
C ASP A 12 9.33 -15.80 0.01
N VAL A 13 8.15 -15.35 -0.44
CA VAL A 13 7.10 -14.84 0.44
C VAL A 13 6.39 -15.94 1.23
N PHE A 14 5.83 -16.94 0.55
CA PHE A 14 4.90 -17.89 1.17
C PHE A 14 5.57 -19.17 1.67
N VAL A 15 6.70 -19.58 1.07
CA VAL A 15 7.39 -20.82 1.45
C VAL A 15 8.54 -20.54 2.41
N ARG A 16 9.40 -19.57 2.09
CA ARG A 16 10.55 -19.21 2.96
C ARG A 16 10.17 -18.26 4.08
N GLY A 17 9.07 -17.50 3.93
CA GLY A 17 8.75 -16.40 4.85
C GLY A 17 9.86 -15.35 4.91
N ALA A 18 10.57 -15.14 3.79
CA ALA A 18 11.71 -14.25 3.67
C ALA A 18 11.43 -13.10 2.70
N ARG A 19 12.20 -12.02 2.81
CA ARG A 19 12.13 -10.88 1.88
C ARG A 19 12.11 -11.33 0.42
N CYS A 20 11.32 -10.63 -0.38
CA CYS A 20 11.33 -10.80 -1.82
C CYS A 20 12.67 -10.30 -2.37
N ARG A 21 13.53 -11.24 -2.80
CA ARG A 21 14.86 -10.91 -3.31
C ARG A 21 14.81 -10.02 -4.54
N LEU A 22 13.78 -10.16 -5.38
CA LEU A 22 13.65 -9.40 -6.62
C LEU A 22 13.53 -7.89 -6.35
N LEU A 23 12.90 -7.49 -5.24
CA LEU A 23 12.84 -6.08 -4.81
C LEU A 23 14.14 -5.62 -4.11
N ASP A 24 14.87 -6.53 -3.49
CA ASP A 24 16.14 -6.20 -2.82
C ASP A 24 17.28 -6.01 -3.83
N THR A 25 17.33 -6.84 -4.87
CA THR A 25 18.41 -6.82 -5.88
C THR A 25 18.08 -5.97 -7.10
N GLY A 26 16.79 -5.76 -7.36
CA GLY A 26 16.32 -5.09 -8.57
C GLY A 26 16.42 -5.96 -9.83
N THR A 27 16.09 -5.35 -10.97
CA THR A 27 16.21 -5.90 -12.33
C THR A 27 16.68 -4.81 -13.28
N ASP A 28 16.92 -5.14 -14.56
CA ASP A 28 17.13 -4.11 -15.58
C ASP A 28 15.98 -3.09 -15.55
N GLY A 29 16.32 -1.81 -15.37
CA GLY A 29 15.35 -0.70 -15.25
C GLY A 29 14.68 -0.53 -13.87
N LEU A 30 15.02 -1.35 -12.87
CA LEU A 30 14.52 -1.27 -11.51
C LEU A 30 15.70 -1.28 -10.50
N PRO A 31 15.95 -0.19 -9.77
CA PRO A 31 16.88 -0.23 -8.65
C PRO A 31 16.31 -1.09 -7.50
N GLY A 32 17.13 -2.00 -6.98
CA GLY A 32 16.82 -2.73 -5.75
C GLY A 32 17.05 -1.87 -4.51
N ASP A 33 16.30 -2.12 -3.44
CA ASP A 33 16.51 -1.47 -2.14
C ASP A 33 16.45 -2.51 -1.01
N PRO A 34 17.60 -3.09 -0.62
CA PRO A 34 17.63 -4.13 0.41
C PRO A 34 17.34 -3.60 1.83
N ALA A 35 17.38 -2.27 2.03
CA ALA A 35 17.13 -1.65 3.34
C ALA A 35 15.66 -1.24 3.52
N ALA A 36 14.91 -1.11 2.43
CA ALA A 36 13.51 -0.74 2.46
C ALA A 36 12.61 -1.78 3.15
N PRO A 37 11.57 -1.38 3.90
CA PRO A 37 10.51 -2.31 4.28
C PRO A 37 9.74 -2.83 3.05
N GLN A 38 9.25 -4.07 3.12
CA GLN A 38 8.33 -4.63 2.12
C GLN A 38 6.96 -4.94 2.74
N TRP A 39 5.94 -4.93 1.91
CA TRP A 39 4.56 -5.25 2.26
C TRP A 39 3.95 -6.25 1.27
N LEU A 40 3.00 -7.02 1.78
CA LEU A 40 2.29 -8.05 1.05
C LEU A 40 0.79 -7.79 1.15
N LEU A 41 0.12 -7.85 0.01
CA LEU A 41 -1.32 -8.05 -0.11
C LEU A 41 -1.56 -9.18 -1.09
N ALA A 42 -2.19 -10.26 -0.65
CA ALA A 42 -2.56 -11.37 -1.50
C ALA A 42 -4.05 -11.62 -1.38
N GLU A 43 -4.77 -11.39 -2.46
CA GLU A 43 -6.19 -11.69 -2.62
C GLU A 43 -6.30 -13.09 -3.24
N LEU A 44 -6.98 -13.97 -2.51
CA LEU A 44 -7.22 -15.36 -2.85
C LEU A 44 -8.74 -15.59 -2.98
N GLY A 45 -9.14 -16.64 -3.71
CA GLY A 45 -10.55 -16.98 -3.88
C GLY A 45 -11.32 -17.25 -2.58
N ASP A 46 -10.61 -17.55 -1.49
CA ASP A 46 -11.14 -17.88 -0.17
C ASP A 46 -10.81 -16.84 0.91
N GLY A 47 -10.22 -15.71 0.55
CA GLY A 47 -9.91 -14.61 1.46
C GLY A 47 -8.61 -13.91 1.12
N ARG A 48 -7.95 -13.33 2.12
CA ARG A 48 -6.71 -12.57 1.93
C ARG A 48 -5.63 -12.92 2.92
N VAL A 49 -4.39 -12.76 2.47
CA VAL A 49 -3.19 -12.76 3.32
C VAL A 49 -2.51 -11.41 3.19
N THR A 50 -2.29 -10.73 4.30
CA THR A 50 -1.49 -9.50 4.33
C THR A 50 -0.21 -9.72 5.11
N GLY A 51 0.80 -8.88 4.88
CA GLY A 51 2.04 -8.99 5.63
C GLY A 51 2.93 -7.76 5.56
N ALA A 52 3.86 -7.70 6.50
CA ALA A 52 4.95 -6.74 6.48
C ALA A 52 6.29 -7.41 6.78
N CYS A 53 7.33 -6.93 6.10
CA CYS A 53 8.70 -7.41 6.21
C CYS A 53 9.63 -6.19 6.37
N PRO A 54 9.79 -5.66 7.59
CA PRO A 54 10.62 -4.47 7.82
C PRO A 54 12.11 -4.77 7.73
N ARG A 55 12.48 -6.03 7.95
CA ARG A 55 13.84 -6.56 7.81
C ARG A 55 13.73 -7.86 7.04
N GLU A 56 14.19 -8.99 7.57
CA GLU A 56 14.44 -10.21 6.79
C GLU A 56 13.27 -11.20 6.69
N ARG A 57 12.35 -11.16 7.64
CA ARG A 57 11.26 -12.14 7.79
C ARG A 57 9.90 -11.49 7.66
N TRP A 58 9.00 -12.15 6.95
CA TRP A 58 7.60 -11.75 6.90
C TRP A 58 6.93 -12.00 8.24
N ARG A 59 6.09 -11.07 8.65
CA ARG A 59 5.00 -11.32 9.60
C ARG A 59 3.71 -11.24 8.81
N ARG A 60 3.01 -12.37 8.70
CA ARG A 60 1.81 -12.50 7.85
C ARG A 60 0.56 -12.68 8.68
N SER A 61 -0.58 -12.38 8.10
CA SER A 61 -1.87 -12.43 8.77
C SER A 61 -2.40 -13.86 8.95
N ASP A 62 -1.95 -14.80 8.13
CA ASP A 62 -2.24 -16.24 8.21
C ASP A 62 -1.48 -16.96 9.34
N GLU A 63 -0.71 -16.22 10.14
CA GLU A 63 -0.02 -16.70 11.33
C GLU A 63 -0.73 -16.24 12.61
N GLU A 64 -0.45 -16.92 13.73
CA GLU A 64 -0.96 -16.53 15.04
C GLU A 64 -0.57 -15.08 15.40
N PRO A 65 -1.47 -14.29 16.01
CA PRO A 65 -2.77 -14.67 16.54
C PRO A 65 -3.95 -14.34 15.60
N THR A 66 -3.72 -14.26 14.29
CA THR A 66 -4.73 -13.78 13.32
C THR A 66 -5.06 -14.78 12.22
N ALA A 67 -4.57 -16.01 12.35
CA ALA A 67 -4.72 -17.07 11.35
C ALA A 67 -6.20 -17.38 11.07
N ASP A 68 -7.06 -17.31 12.08
CA ASP A 68 -8.51 -17.52 11.99
C ASP A 68 -9.25 -16.44 11.18
N LEU A 69 -8.62 -15.29 10.96
CA LEU A 69 -9.20 -14.13 10.26
C LEU A 69 -8.65 -13.94 8.84
N SER A 70 -7.76 -14.82 8.41
CA SER A 70 -7.06 -14.73 7.13
C SER A 70 -7.31 -15.99 6.29
N ALA A 71 -7.05 -15.89 4.99
CA ALA A 71 -7.00 -17.09 4.17
C ALA A 71 -5.84 -17.99 4.64
N PRO A 72 -5.95 -19.32 4.50
CA PRO A 72 -4.84 -20.23 4.75
C PRO A 72 -3.64 -19.89 3.87
N ALA A 73 -2.44 -20.20 4.39
CA ALA A 73 -1.19 -20.04 3.67
C ALA A 73 -1.28 -20.58 2.24
N LEU A 74 -0.73 -19.83 1.29
CA LEU A 74 -0.64 -20.23 -0.11
C LEU A 74 0.54 -21.19 -0.28
N ASP A 75 0.31 -22.40 -0.77
CA ASP A 75 1.39 -23.26 -1.32
C ASP A 75 1.50 -23.04 -2.84
N PRO A 76 2.55 -22.38 -3.35
CA PRO A 76 2.69 -22.11 -4.78
C PRO A 76 2.82 -23.37 -5.64
N GLY A 77 3.07 -24.56 -5.07
CA GLY A 77 3.08 -25.81 -5.81
C GLY A 77 1.68 -26.37 -6.14
N THR A 78 0.67 -25.99 -5.35
CA THR A 78 -0.67 -26.62 -5.39
C THR A 78 -1.82 -25.61 -5.42
N ASP A 79 -1.62 -24.41 -4.90
CA ASP A 79 -2.66 -23.42 -4.62
C ASP A 79 -2.70 -22.24 -5.59
N ARG A 80 -1.88 -22.22 -6.65
CA ARG A 80 -1.82 -21.05 -7.56
C ARG A 80 -3.17 -20.65 -8.15
N TRP A 81 -4.03 -21.63 -8.40
CA TRP A 81 -5.39 -21.40 -8.89
C TRP A 81 -6.25 -20.56 -7.93
N ARG A 82 -5.89 -20.49 -6.64
CA ARG A 82 -6.55 -19.62 -5.64
C ARG A 82 -6.16 -18.16 -5.80
N VAL A 83 -5.01 -17.86 -6.41
CA VAL A 83 -4.51 -16.48 -6.54
C VAL A 83 -5.42 -15.71 -7.48
N LEU A 84 -6.04 -14.65 -6.96
CA LEU A 84 -6.67 -13.60 -7.75
C LEU A 84 -5.65 -12.49 -8.02
N GLU A 85 -4.91 -12.10 -6.98
CA GLU A 85 -3.84 -11.11 -7.07
C GLU A 85 -2.83 -11.26 -5.94
N VAL A 86 -1.53 -11.12 -6.24
CA VAL A 86 -0.48 -10.95 -5.22
C VAL A 86 0.30 -9.68 -5.52
N LEU A 87 0.33 -8.78 -4.55
CA LEU A 87 1.12 -7.56 -4.57
C LEU A 87 2.23 -7.67 -3.52
N VAL A 88 3.47 -7.59 -3.97
CA VAL A 88 4.64 -7.40 -3.10
C VAL A 88 5.25 -6.06 -3.44
N PHE A 89 5.35 -5.16 -2.48
CA PHE A 89 5.80 -3.80 -2.76
C PHE A 89 6.69 -3.27 -1.66
N GLY A 90 7.64 -2.42 -2.07
CA GLY A 90 8.46 -1.59 -1.20
C GLY A 90 8.25 -0.11 -1.55
N PRO A 91 9.01 0.80 -0.93
CA PRO A 91 8.86 2.23 -1.12
C PRO A 91 8.98 2.63 -2.58
N HIS A 92 9.86 1.99 -3.37
CA HIS A 92 10.25 2.39 -4.74
C HIS A 92 9.81 1.44 -5.86
N ALA A 93 9.20 0.31 -5.51
CA ALA A 93 8.90 -0.74 -6.47
C ALA A 93 7.76 -1.64 -6.02
N GLN A 94 7.03 -2.20 -6.99
CA GLN A 94 5.94 -3.13 -6.76
C GLN A 94 6.01 -4.26 -7.79
N ILE A 95 5.81 -5.47 -7.31
CA ILE A 95 5.53 -6.68 -8.09
C ILE A 95 4.05 -6.97 -7.95
N ARG A 96 3.39 -7.22 -9.09
CA ARG A 96 2.01 -7.67 -9.18
C ARG A 96 1.98 -9.00 -9.90
N LEU A 97 1.36 -10.00 -9.29
CA LEU A 97 1.08 -11.30 -9.90
C LEU A 97 -0.44 -11.42 -10.06
N GLY A 98 -0.89 -11.76 -11.26
CA GLY A 98 -2.32 -11.85 -11.59
C GLY A 98 -2.92 -13.21 -11.27
N GLU A 99 -4.16 -13.41 -11.72
CA GLU A 99 -4.93 -14.64 -11.53
C GLU A 99 -4.14 -15.90 -11.92
N GLY A 100 -4.24 -16.93 -11.09
CA GLY A 100 -3.51 -18.19 -11.29
C GLY A 100 -1.98 -18.07 -11.16
N ALA A 101 -1.46 -16.88 -10.84
CA ALA A 101 -0.05 -16.51 -10.97
C ALA A 101 0.52 -16.80 -12.37
N GLU A 102 -0.29 -16.70 -13.42
CA GLU A 102 0.14 -16.96 -14.79
C GLU A 102 0.96 -15.81 -15.38
N ASN A 103 0.70 -14.59 -14.91
CA ASN A 103 1.34 -13.37 -15.37
C ASN A 103 1.87 -12.52 -14.20
N GLY A 104 2.99 -11.83 -14.44
CA GLY A 104 3.63 -10.98 -13.45
C GLY A 104 4.20 -9.70 -14.05
N TRP A 105 3.98 -8.59 -13.36
CA TRP A 105 4.44 -7.25 -13.71
C TRP A 105 5.29 -6.69 -12.59
N ILE A 106 6.28 -5.90 -12.99
CA ILE A 106 7.12 -5.15 -12.06
C ILE A 106 7.05 -3.68 -12.46
N SER A 107 6.86 -2.82 -11.47
CA SER A 107 6.79 -1.36 -11.65
C SER A 107 7.73 -0.70 -10.64
N ALA A 108 8.44 0.33 -11.08
CA ALA A 108 9.49 1.02 -10.33
C ALA A 108 9.41 2.54 -10.51
N ASP A 109 10.03 3.30 -9.62
CA ASP A 109 10.43 4.68 -9.96
C ASP A 109 11.37 4.68 -11.17
N ALA A 110 11.19 5.65 -12.08
CA ALA A 110 12.13 5.86 -13.17
C ALA A 110 13.48 6.31 -12.58
N PRO A 111 14.59 5.61 -12.88
CA PRO A 111 15.88 5.89 -12.26
C PRO A 111 16.45 7.27 -12.66
N ASP A 112 16.19 7.73 -13.90
CA ASP A 112 16.45 9.08 -14.42
C ASP A 112 15.74 9.22 -15.79
N ALA A 113 14.76 10.11 -15.95
CA ALA A 113 14.04 10.28 -17.22
C ALA A 113 14.37 11.64 -17.88
N PRO A 114 15.32 11.70 -18.82
CA PRO A 114 15.67 12.94 -19.53
C PRO A 114 14.58 13.41 -20.53
N ASP A 115 13.67 12.53 -20.96
CA ASP A 115 12.62 12.81 -21.96
C ASP A 115 11.20 12.61 -21.39
N ALA A 116 10.93 13.07 -20.16
CA ALA A 116 9.56 13.14 -19.67
C ALA A 116 8.76 14.17 -20.49
N PRO A 117 7.52 13.87 -20.93
CA PRO A 117 6.74 14.79 -21.77
C PRO A 117 6.60 16.17 -21.11
N ASP A 118 6.71 17.24 -21.92
CA ASP A 118 6.64 18.66 -21.52
C ASP A 118 5.35 19.05 -20.78
N HIS A 119 4.37 18.15 -20.75
CA HIS A 119 3.15 18.28 -19.98
C HIS A 119 3.12 17.19 -18.91
N PRO A 120 3.18 17.55 -17.62
CA PRO A 120 3.31 16.58 -16.57
C PRO A 120 2.04 15.73 -16.41
N LEU A 121 2.13 14.42 -16.69
CA LEU A 121 1.45 13.45 -15.85
C LEU A 121 2.27 13.31 -14.56
N ARG A 122 2.24 14.35 -13.72
CA ARG A 122 2.95 14.37 -12.43
C ARG A 122 2.35 13.26 -11.55
N PRO A 123 3.11 12.24 -11.14
CA PRO A 123 2.68 11.39 -10.05
C PRO A 123 2.51 12.31 -8.83
N ARG A 124 1.28 12.44 -8.34
CA ARG A 124 1.01 13.27 -7.16
C ARG A 124 1.03 12.35 -5.96
N ASP A 125 1.95 12.59 -5.04
CA ASP A 125 1.89 11.94 -3.74
C ASP A 125 0.64 12.44 -3.03
N ARG A 126 -0.28 11.52 -2.75
CA ARG A 126 -1.55 11.78 -2.08
C ARG A 126 -1.55 11.02 -0.77
N SER A 127 -1.69 11.73 0.34
CA SER A 127 -2.04 11.10 1.61
C SER A 127 -3.52 10.73 1.59
N LEU A 128 -3.81 9.45 1.42
CA LEU A 128 -5.11 8.86 1.69
C LEU A 128 -5.18 8.56 3.18
N LEU A 129 -6.12 9.22 3.86
CA LEU A 129 -6.56 8.72 5.15
C LEU A 129 -7.23 7.38 4.89
N LEU A 130 -6.85 6.34 5.62
CA LEU A 130 -7.66 5.13 5.64
C LEU A 130 -8.96 5.44 6.40
N LEU A 131 -9.93 6.01 5.69
CA LEU A 131 -11.31 6.17 6.15
C LEU A 131 -12.05 4.84 5.98
N GLY A 132 -11.48 3.77 6.54
CA GLY A 132 -12.18 2.52 6.84
C GLY A 132 -12.60 2.49 8.31
N TRP A 133 -12.66 3.65 8.95
CA TRP A 133 -12.96 3.76 10.37
C TRP A 133 -14.45 3.55 10.60
N ASN A 134 -14.81 2.35 11.08
CA ASN A 134 -16.16 2.03 11.53
C ASN A 134 -16.39 2.41 13.01
N GLY A 135 -15.43 3.10 13.65
CA GLY A 135 -15.45 3.43 15.07
C GLY A 135 -14.36 2.70 15.87
N PRO A 136 -14.03 3.17 17.09
CA PRO A 136 -12.99 2.58 17.94
C PRO A 136 -13.31 1.12 18.34
N ASP A 137 -14.59 0.76 18.42
CA ASP A 137 -15.05 -0.60 18.75
C ASP A 137 -14.81 -1.63 17.62
N HIS A 138 -14.49 -1.15 16.42
CA HIS A 138 -14.34 -1.98 15.21
C HIS A 138 -12.87 -2.20 14.80
N SER A 139 -11.92 -1.66 15.56
CA SER A 139 -10.49 -1.84 15.29
C SER A 139 -9.73 -2.31 16.52
N ARG A 140 -8.82 -3.27 16.34
CA ARG A 140 -7.97 -3.80 17.42
C ARG A 140 -6.54 -3.90 16.93
N THR A 141 -5.63 -3.16 17.57
CA THR A 141 -4.18 -3.30 17.34
C THR A 141 -3.64 -4.46 18.18
N LEU A 142 -2.86 -5.34 17.57
CA LEU A 142 -2.21 -6.44 18.27
C LEU A 142 -0.74 -6.11 18.57
N PRO A 143 -0.22 -6.49 19.75
CA PRO A 143 1.19 -6.29 20.09
C PRO A 143 2.10 -7.19 19.24
N GLY A 144 3.34 -6.75 19.01
CA GLY A 144 4.37 -7.54 18.34
C GLY A 144 5.48 -6.68 17.72
N ALA A 145 6.49 -7.35 17.17
CA ALA A 145 7.64 -6.69 16.54
C ALA A 145 7.27 -5.92 15.26
N VAL A 146 6.17 -6.31 14.61
CA VAL A 146 5.57 -5.64 13.45
C VAL A 146 4.13 -5.30 13.80
N PRO A 147 3.70 -4.03 13.67
CA PRO A 147 2.35 -3.64 14.01
C PRO A 147 1.36 -4.30 13.04
N VAL A 148 0.39 -5.04 13.58
CA VAL A 148 -0.76 -5.54 12.83
C VAL A 148 -2.03 -5.11 13.53
N SER A 149 -3.08 -4.89 12.76
CA SER A 149 -4.39 -4.54 13.30
C SER A 149 -5.49 -5.31 12.61
N VAL A 150 -6.49 -5.69 13.39
CA VAL A 150 -7.75 -6.24 12.91
C VAL A 150 -8.74 -5.09 12.75
N THR A 151 -9.42 -5.04 11.61
CA THR A 151 -10.58 -4.17 11.38
C THR A 151 -11.79 -5.02 11.03
N ALA A 152 -12.96 -4.62 11.53
CA ALA A 152 -14.24 -5.23 11.21
C ALA A 152 -15.09 -4.24 10.40
N GLU A 153 -15.66 -4.71 9.31
CA GLU A 153 -16.66 -3.99 8.54
C GLU A 153 -18.04 -4.10 9.19
N PRO A 154 -18.99 -3.17 8.92
CA PRO A 154 -20.36 -3.28 9.41
C PRO A 154 -21.08 -4.54 8.91
N SER A 155 -20.61 -5.12 7.81
CA SER A 155 -21.06 -6.41 7.27
C SER A 155 -20.68 -7.61 8.16
N GLY A 156 -19.80 -7.41 9.15
CA GLY A 156 -19.22 -8.45 9.98
C GLY A 156 -17.93 -9.06 9.40
N ALA A 157 -17.56 -8.74 8.16
CA ALA A 157 -16.31 -9.18 7.57
C ALA A 157 -15.10 -8.57 8.30
N GLN A 158 -14.04 -9.34 8.48
CA GLN A 158 -12.82 -8.85 9.12
C GLN A 158 -11.63 -8.78 8.15
N ALA A 159 -10.71 -7.86 8.43
CA ALA A 159 -9.45 -7.70 7.74
C ALA A 159 -8.32 -7.64 8.75
N VAL A 160 -7.21 -8.26 8.42
CA VAL A 160 -5.94 -8.04 9.11
C VAL A 160 -5.09 -7.16 8.20
N LEU A 161 -4.57 -6.07 8.74
CA LEU A 161 -3.72 -5.13 8.03
C LEU A 161 -2.38 -4.99 8.75
N PRO A 162 -1.24 -4.90 8.03
CA PRO A 162 0.09 -4.78 8.61
C PRO A 162 0.40 -3.35 9.06
N VAL A 163 -0.59 -2.70 9.68
CA VAL A 163 -0.56 -1.31 10.09
C VAL A 163 -1.11 -1.20 11.50
N ARG A 164 -0.66 -0.21 12.26
CA ARG A 164 -1.32 0.17 13.52
C ARG A 164 -2.47 1.11 13.20
N TRP A 165 -3.70 0.73 13.55
CA TRP A 165 -4.82 1.66 13.50
C TRP A 165 -4.71 2.66 14.66
N HIS A 166 -4.77 3.94 14.33
CA HIS A 166 -4.88 5.03 15.27
C HIS A 166 -6.25 5.67 15.14
N ASP A 167 -6.88 5.97 16.27
CA ASP A 167 -8.18 6.63 16.28
C ASP A 167 -8.11 7.93 15.49
N PHE A 168 -9.10 8.12 14.61
CA PHE A 168 -9.20 9.36 13.88
C PHE A 168 -9.65 10.46 14.84
N SER A 169 -8.88 11.55 14.87
CA SER A 169 -9.32 12.80 15.47
C SER A 169 -9.06 13.94 14.50
N GLY A 170 -9.93 14.93 14.51
CA GLY A 170 -9.80 16.13 13.69
C GLY A 170 -10.12 17.36 14.51
N ARG A 171 -9.32 18.41 14.37
CA ARG A 171 -9.64 19.73 14.90
C ARG A 171 -9.33 20.81 13.88
N ALA A 172 -10.11 21.89 13.92
CA ALA A 172 -9.77 23.09 13.17
C ALA A 172 -8.51 23.72 13.78
N ARG A 173 -7.49 23.90 12.93
CA ARG A 173 -6.25 24.61 13.24
C ARG A 173 -6.32 25.98 12.55
N PRO A 174 -6.23 27.09 13.29
CA PRO A 174 -6.26 28.43 12.70
C PRO A 174 -5.11 28.62 11.70
N GLU A 175 -5.39 29.35 10.62
CA GLU A 175 -4.44 29.75 9.58
C GLU A 175 -4.45 31.25 9.32
N ARG A 176 -3.42 31.76 8.62
CA ARG A 176 -3.36 33.17 8.22
C ARG A 176 -4.55 33.54 7.32
N GLY A 177 -5.00 34.80 7.44
CA GLY A 177 -6.12 35.32 6.66
C GLY A 177 -7.51 34.91 7.13
N GLY A 178 -7.65 34.42 8.38
CA GLY A 178 -8.94 34.04 8.96
C GLY A 178 -9.47 32.67 8.51
N ARG A 179 -8.63 31.88 7.84
CA ARG A 179 -8.90 30.50 7.43
C ARG A 179 -8.60 29.51 8.54
N SER A 180 -9.05 28.27 8.38
CA SER A 180 -8.76 27.18 9.31
C SER A 180 -8.45 25.89 8.56
N ALA A 181 -7.26 25.31 8.77
CA ALA A 181 -6.92 24.01 8.23
C ALA A 181 -7.51 22.88 9.10
N LEU A 182 -7.92 21.77 8.50
CA LEU A 182 -8.21 20.56 9.28
C LEU A 182 -6.90 19.88 9.70
N GLU A 183 -6.56 19.97 10.99
CA GLU A 183 -5.51 19.14 11.58
C GLU A 183 -6.14 17.81 11.99
N SER A 184 -5.77 16.74 11.29
CA SER A 184 -6.27 15.39 11.55
C SER A 184 -5.16 14.43 11.93
N THR A 185 -5.44 13.60 12.93
CA THR A 185 -4.59 12.52 13.42
C THR A 185 -5.26 11.19 13.08
N GLY A 186 -4.51 10.22 12.61
CA GLY A 186 -5.05 8.90 12.23
C GLY A 186 -3.98 8.02 11.61
N THR A 187 -4.39 6.95 10.94
CA THR A 187 -3.50 6.11 10.12
C THR A 187 -3.60 6.52 8.65
N TRP A 188 -2.49 7.02 8.11
CA TRP A 188 -2.39 7.57 6.77
C TRP A 188 -1.59 6.66 5.86
N LEU A 189 -2.15 6.38 4.68
CA LEU A 189 -1.43 5.82 3.55
C LEU A 189 -1.03 6.96 2.62
N THR A 190 0.26 7.17 2.41
CA THR A 190 0.70 7.98 1.27
C THR A 190 0.74 7.06 0.07
N VAL A 191 0.01 7.41 -0.99
CA VAL A 191 0.08 6.72 -2.27
C VAL A 191 0.59 7.66 -3.35
N ARG A 192 1.33 7.11 -4.31
CA ARG A 192 1.65 7.74 -5.57
C ARG A 192 0.70 7.21 -6.62
N GLU A 193 -0.08 8.10 -7.22
CA GLU A 193 -0.96 7.76 -8.33
C GLU A 193 -0.17 7.80 -9.63
N TYR A 194 -0.20 6.71 -10.39
CA TYR A 194 0.31 6.65 -11.75
C TYR A 194 -0.86 6.72 -12.70
N TRP A 195 -0.75 7.58 -13.70
CA TRP A 195 -1.83 7.86 -14.64
C TRP A 195 -1.43 7.31 -16.01
N ALA A 196 -2.36 6.66 -16.70
CA ALA A 196 -2.19 6.27 -18.09
C ALA A 196 -3.23 6.99 -18.94
N ALA A 197 -2.80 7.41 -20.11
CA ALA A 197 -3.68 7.90 -21.16
C ALA A 197 -4.00 6.76 -22.13
N ASP A 198 -5.28 6.56 -22.39
CA ASP A 198 -5.75 5.72 -23.48
C ASP A 198 -5.42 6.40 -24.82
N SER A 199 -4.67 5.71 -25.70
CA SER A 199 -4.15 6.32 -26.92
C SER A 199 -5.19 6.51 -28.02
N GLU A 200 -6.35 5.85 -27.93
CA GLU A 200 -7.41 5.95 -28.94
C GLU A 200 -8.42 7.04 -28.59
N THR A 201 -8.72 7.19 -27.30
CA THR A 201 -9.76 8.10 -26.78
C THR A 201 -9.18 9.35 -26.13
N GLY A 202 -7.89 9.35 -25.78
CA GLY A 202 -7.24 10.42 -25.02
C GLY A 202 -7.67 10.50 -23.55
N ALA A 203 -8.46 9.53 -23.06
CA ALA A 203 -8.91 9.49 -21.68
C ALA A 203 -7.72 9.22 -20.75
N VAL A 204 -7.55 10.04 -19.70
CA VAL A 204 -6.50 9.83 -18.69
C VAL A 204 -7.14 9.30 -17.41
N GLY A 205 -6.69 8.13 -16.96
CA GLY A 205 -7.15 7.51 -15.72
C GLY A 205 -5.99 7.09 -14.83
N VAL A 206 -6.28 6.79 -13.56
CA VAL A 206 -5.28 6.19 -12.66
C VAL A 206 -5.04 4.75 -13.13
N ALA A 207 -3.83 4.48 -13.60
CA ALA A 207 -3.39 3.16 -14.03
C ALA A 207 -3.13 2.24 -12.83
N PHE A 208 -2.51 2.78 -11.77
CA PHE A 208 -2.36 2.11 -10.49
C PHE A 208 -1.98 3.09 -9.37
N HIS A 209 -2.22 2.65 -8.14
CA HIS A 209 -1.77 3.31 -6.93
C HIS A 209 -0.55 2.56 -6.39
N ARG A 210 0.47 3.29 -5.95
CA ARG A 210 1.61 2.74 -5.22
C ARG A 210 1.58 3.26 -3.80
N LEU A 211 1.64 2.40 -2.80
CA LEU A 211 1.87 2.86 -1.43
C LEU A 211 3.31 3.39 -1.29
N THR A 212 3.47 4.67 -1.01
CA THR A 212 4.76 5.35 -0.78
C THR A 212 5.02 5.65 0.69
N GLY A 213 4.03 5.47 1.58
CA GLY A 213 4.24 5.65 3.00
C GLY A 213 3.06 5.18 3.83
N LEU A 214 3.34 4.85 5.09
CA LEU A 214 2.35 4.61 6.11
C LEU A 214 2.78 5.39 7.35
N ARG A 215 1.91 6.27 7.86
CA ARG A 215 2.19 7.04 9.07
C ARG A 215 0.99 7.05 9.99
N THR A 216 1.22 6.79 11.27
CA THR A 216 0.25 7.11 12.33
C THR A 216 0.54 8.50 12.89
N GLY A 217 -0.50 9.25 13.22
CA GLY A 217 -0.39 10.60 13.73
C GLY A 217 -0.97 11.62 12.78
N THR A 218 -0.42 12.83 12.77
CA THR A 218 -0.88 13.90 11.88
C THR A 218 -0.64 13.55 10.41
N LYS A 219 -1.52 14.07 9.53
CA LYS A 219 -1.41 13.91 8.07
C LYS A 219 0.04 14.15 7.60
N PRO A 220 0.71 13.15 6.99
CA PRO A 220 2.14 13.22 6.68
C PRO A 220 2.49 14.24 5.60
N THR A 221 1.68 14.30 4.54
CA THR A 221 1.97 15.10 3.33
C THR A 221 0.67 15.57 2.67
N GLY A 222 0.80 16.57 1.81
CA GLY A 222 -0.23 16.95 0.85
C GLY A 222 -0.95 18.27 1.17
N PRO A 223 -1.84 18.68 0.26
CA PRO A 223 -2.56 19.94 0.38
C PRO A 223 -3.38 20.01 1.68
N GLU A 224 -3.33 21.15 2.35
CA GLU A 224 -4.27 21.51 3.41
C GLU A 224 -5.48 22.20 2.78
N PHE A 225 -6.66 21.93 3.32
CA PHE A 225 -7.89 22.54 2.85
C PHE A 225 -8.54 23.27 4.02
N ASP A 226 -9.18 24.40 3.71
CA ASP A 226 -9.97 25.13 4.69
C ASP A 226 -11.13 24.24 5.16
N ALA A 227 -11.29 24.08 6.48
CA ALA A 227 -12.28 23.19 7.08
C ALA A 227 -13.72 23.70 6.90
N GLY A 228 -13.91 25.00 6.65
CA GLY A 228 -15.21 25.60 6.40
C GLY A 228 -15.57 25.64 4.92
N THR A 229 -14.63 26.01 4.05
CA THR A 229 -14.90 26.22 2.61
C THR A 229 -14.47 25.07 1.71
N GLY A 230 -13.55 24.22 2.17
CA GLY A 230 -12.95 23.16 1.36
C GLY A 230 -11.89 23.66 0.37
N ASP A 231 -11.54 24.96 0.41
CA ASP A 231 -10.57 25.55 -0.51
C ASP A 231 -9.15 25.11 -0.18
N LEU A 232 -8.33 24.92 -1.22
CA LEU A 232 -6.91 24.64 -1.05
C LEU A 232 -6.19 25.80 -0.34
N ILE A 233 -5.50 25.50 0.75
CA ILE A 233 -4.58 26.42 1.42
C ILE A 233 -3.22 26.27 0.73
N GLN A 234 -2.79 27.30 -0.01
CA GLN A 234 -1.53 27.27 -0.76
C GLN A 234 -0.34 27.52 0.17
N GLU A 235 0.84 26.98 -0.18
CA GLU A 235 2.06 27.13 0.63
C GLU A 235 2.48 28.60 0.85
N ALA A 236 2.13 29.50 -0.06
CA ALA A 236 2.38 30.94 0.07
C ALA A 236 1.57 31.61 1.21
N ASP A 237 0.57 30.90 1.74
CA ASP A 237 -0.31 31.40 2.79
C ASP A 237 0.04 30.88 4.20
N ARG A 238 1.06 30.02 4.34
CA ARG A 238 1.58 29.55 5.63
C ARG A 238 2.45 30.59 6.33
#